data_AF-A0A7I7Q3A6-F1
#
_entry.id   AF-A0A7I7Q3A6-F1
#
_cell.length_a   1.000
_cell.length_b   1.000
_cell.length_c   1.000
_cell.angle_alpha   90.00
_cell.angle_beta   90.00
_cell.angle_gamma   90.00
#
_symmetry.space_group_name_H-M   'P 1'
#
loop_
_entity.id
_entity.type
_entity.pdbx_description
1 polymer ?
#
loop_
_entity_poly.entity_id
_entity_poly.type
_entity_poly.pdbx_seq_one_letter_code
_entity_poly.pdbx_strand_id
1 'polypeptide(L)'
;MRAFDCPVCHGFVTFESHRCPNCQAALGFHAPSMAMVATTAGTAVVDGRRWIGCTKTTDLGCNWLVPEEQPDHASRGRCLPDSLIRREPAADDTIAREKLVSTAVDLRRLAFQLLDLGLPVEPFWRADGGLAFDLLSSYSAGEKVVSGHERTSRNALRTICTSPTRSIPCARLG
;
A
#
# COMPACT_ATOMS: atom_id res chain seq x y z
N MET A 1 -0.17 9.63 13.55
CA MET A 1 0.81 8.76 12.88
C MET A 1 2.03 8.67 13.78
N ARG A 2 2.56 7.46 14.00
CA ARG A 2 3.72 7.22 14.86
C ARG A 2 4.98 7.87 14.26
N ALA A 3 5.84 8.39 15.13
CA ALA A 3 7.18 8.86 14.76
C ALA A 3 8.09 7.65 14.46
N PHE A 4 8.88 7.74 13.40
CA PHE A 4 9.95 6.78 13.14
C PHE A 4 11.30 7.44 13.43
N ASP A 5 12.29 6.63 13.78
CA ASP A 5 13.66 7.08 14.01
C ASP A 5 14.57 6.67 12.86
N CYS A 6 15.44 7.57 12.43
CA CYS A 6 16.50 7.23 11.51
C CYS A 6 17.47 6.25 12.18
N PRO A 7 17.79 5.10 11.56
CA PRO A 7 18.70 4.12 12.14
C PRO A 7 20.17 4.58 12.17
N VAL A 8 20.50 5.70 11.53
CA VAL A 8 21.87 6.24 11.44
C VAL A 8 22.10 7.35 12.46
N CYS A 9 21.20 8.34 12.52
CA CYS A 9 21.38 9.52 13.37
C CYS A 9 20.32 9.67 14.47
N HIS A 10 19.37 8.73 14.59
CA HIS A 10 18.26 8.74 15.55
C HIS A 10 17.37 10.00 15.50
N GLY A 11 17.42 10.72 14.37
CA GLY A 11 16.53 11.84 14.10
C GLY A 11 15.15 11.38 13.68
N PHE A 12 14.14 12.22 13.94
CA PHE A 12 12.76 11.97 13.52
C PHE A 12 12.65 11.85 11.99
N VAL A 13 11.91 10.83 11.53
CA VAL A 13 11.54 10.64 10.13
C VAL A 13 10.06 10.31 10.00
N THR A 14 9.44 10.74 8.90
CA THR A 14 8.04 10.41 8.61
C THR A 14 7.94 9.03 7.97
N PHE A 15 6.76 8.42 8.06
CA PHE A 15 6.49 7.09 7.50
C PHE A 15 6.74 6.99 5.99
N GLU A 16 6.57 8.08 5.25
CA GLU A 16 6.73 8.15 3.80
C GLU A 16 8.15 8.57 3.37
N SER A 17 9.05 8.81 4.33
CA SER A 17 10.40 9.28 4.04
C SER A 17 11.22 8.22 3.31
N HIS A 18 11.86 8.65 2.22
CA HIS A 18 12.90 7.89 1.50
C HIS A 18 14.31 8.30 1.94
N ARG A 19 14.44 9.44 2.62
CA ARG A 19 15.70 9.96 3.14
C ARG A 19 15.48 10.60 4.51
N CYS A 20 16.48 10.48 5.39
CA CYS A 20 16.47 11.22 6.63
C CYS A 20 16.68 12.72 6.35
N PRO A 21 15.84 13.63 6.90
CA PRO A 21 16.03 15.06 6.69
C PRO A 21 17.32 15.59 7.35
N ASN A 22 17.82 14.91 8.40
CA ASN A 22 18.98 15.37 9.17
C ASN A 22 20.32 14.89 8.58
N CYS A 23 20.44 13.59 8.27
CA CYS A 23 21.71 13.00 7.82
C CYS A 23 21.69 12.48 6.37
N GLN A 24 20.57 12.65 5.65
CA GLN A 24 20.39 12.28 4.24
C GLN A 24 20.57 10.78 3.90
N ALA A 25 20.71 9.92 4.92
CA ALA A 25 20.71 8.47 4.75
C ALA A 25 19.47 8.04 3.98
N ALA A 26 19.64 7.19 2.97
CA ALA A 26 18.51 6.60 2.25
C ALA A 26 17.82 5.57 3.14
N LEU A 27 16.49 5.56 3.11
CA LEU A 27 15.65 4.80 4.03
C LEU A 27 14.64 3.95 3.26
N GLY A 28 14.25 2.83 3.85
CA GLY A 28 13.12 2.03 3.43
C GLY A 28 12.37 1.47 4.63
N PHE A 29 11.07 1.30 4.50
CA PHE A 29 10.23 0.73 5.56
C PHE A 29 10.31 -0.81 5.51
N HIS A 30 10.78 -1.42 6.59
CA HIS A 30 10.85 -2.87 6.75
C HIS A 30 9.68 -3.36 7.61
N ALA A 31 8.67 -3.92 6.95
CA ALA A 31 7.41 -4.31 7.60
C ALA A 31 7.58 -5.34 8.74
N PRO A 32 8.40 -6.41 8.63
CA PRO A 32 8.56 -7.37 9.73
C PRO A 32 9.07 -6.77 11.03
N SER A 33 9.95 -5.76 10.95
CA SER A 33 10.45 -5.05 12.14
C SER A 33 9.66 -3.78 12.46
N MET A 34 8.64 -3.44 11.66
CA MET A 34 7.83 -2.22 11.79
C MET A 34 8.69 -0.95 11.95
N ALA A 35 9.78 -0.83 11.19
CA ALA A 35 10.78 0.24 11.36
C ALA A 35 11.35 0.73 10.03
N MET A 36 11.97 1.92 10.07
CA MET A 36 12.80 2.43 8.98
C MET A 36 14.20 1.80 9.07
N VAL A 37 14.71 1.29 7.96
CA VAL A 37 16.08 0.79 7.85
C VAL A 37 16.86 1.59 6.81
N ALA A 38 18.18 1.64 6.99
CA ALA A 38 19.06 2.28 6.02
C ALA A 38 19.16 1.41 4.77
N THR A 39 19.16 2.04 3.59
CA THR A 39 19.31 1.36 2.31
C THR A 39 20.51 1.90 1.54
N THR A 40 21.10 1.04 0.72
CA THR A 40 22.11 1.38 -0.27
C THR A 40 21.57 1.01 -1.64
N ALA A 41 21.43 1.99 -2.53
CA ALA A 41 20.82 1.82 -3.85
C ALA A 41 19.44 1.11 -3.81
N GLY A 42 18.61 1.45 -2.81
CA GLY A 42 17.27 0.86 -2.64
C GLY A 42 17.26 -0.57 -2.10
N THR A 43 18.41 -1.06 -1.60
CA THR A 43 18.55 -2.40 -1.02
C THR A 43 18.97 -2.33 0.44
N ALA A 44 18.56 -3.29 1.25
CA ALA A 44 18.99 -3.45 2.64
C ALA A 44 19.25 -4.92 2.95
N VAL A 45 20.07 -5.18 3.97
CA VAL A 45 20.24 -6.51 4.56
C VAL A 45 19.74 -6.44 5.99
N VAL A 46 18.72 -7.24 6.31
CA VAL A 46 18.13 -7.33 7.65
C VAL A 46 18.07 -8.81 8.01
N ASP A 47 18.62 -9.17 9.17
CA ASP A 47 18.72 -10.55 9.65
C ASP A 47 19.30 -11.53 8.62
N GLY A 48 20.36 -11.10 7.92
CA GLY A 48 21.04 -11.90 6.89
C GLY A 48 20.27 -12.09 5.59
N ARG A 49 19.07 -11.50 5.46
CA ARG A 49 18.24 -11.57 4.25
C ARG A 49 18.31 -10.27 3.47
N ARG A 50 18.34 -10.36 2.15
CA ARG A 50 18.34 -9.21 1.26
C ARG A 50 16.91 -8.72 0.99
N TRP A 51 16.74 -7.42 1.09
CA TRP A 51 15.50 -6.70 0.87
C TRP A 51 15.72 -5.66 -0.23
N ILE A 52 14.70 -5.48 -1.08
CA ILE A 52 14.71 -4.55 -2.20
C ILE A 52 13.51 -3.61 -2.10
N GLY A 53 13.64 -2.41 -2.66
CA GLY A 53 12.52 -1.48 -2.77
C GLY A 53 11.37 -2.07 -3.58
N CYS A 54 10.14 -1.73 -3.19
CA CYS A 54 8.95 -2.11 -3.94
C CYS A 54 9.00 -1.58 -5.38
N THR A 55 8.46 -2.33 -6.34
CA THR A 55 8.39 -1.95 -7.76
C THR A 55 7.65 -0.63 -8.00
N LYS A 56 6.75 -0.21 -7.09
CA LYS A 56 6.02 1.07 -7.16
C LYS A 56 6.76 2.24 -6.51
N THR A 57 8.06 2.10 -6.23
CA THR A 57 8.92 3.18 -5.69
C THR A 57 8.87 4.43 -6.57
N THR A 58 9.14 4.28 -7.87
CA THR A 58 9.17 5.42 -8.81
C THR A 58 7.77 5.92 -9.14
N ASP A 59 6.82 5.02 -9.38
CA ASP A 59 5.49 5.38 -9.89
C ASP A 59 4.57 6.01 -8.83
N LEU A 60 4.67 5.55 -7.58
CA LEU A 60 3.74 5.89 -6.50
C LEU A 60 4.46 6.33 -5.21
N GLY A 61 5.77 6.58 -5.28
CA GLY A 61 6.57 7.02 -4.14
C GLY A 61 6.66 5.98 -3.01
N CYS A 62 6.51 4.69 -3.31
CA CYS A 62 6.55 3.65 -2.28
C CYS A 62 7.94 3.52 -1.65
N ASN A 63 8.06 3.61 -0.33
CA ASN A 63 9.32 3.37 0.39
C ASN A 63 9.38 1.97 1.07
N TRP A 64 8.39 1.10 0.84
CA TRP A 64 8.36 -0.21 1.48
C TRP A 64 9.38 -1.15 0.85
N LEU A 65 10.01 -1.94 1.70
CA LEU A 65 10.91 -3.00 1.31
C LEU A 65 10.18 -4.34 1.21
N VAL A 66 10.67 -5.18 0.30
CA VAL A 66 10.21 -6.56 0.13
C VAL A 66 11.40 -7.51 0.12
N PRO A 67 11.23 -8.78 0.54
CA PRO A 67 12.27 -9.78 0.36
C PRO A 67 12.64 -9.86 -1.12
N GLU A 68 13.94 -9.99 -1.43
CA GLU A 68 14.38 -10.21 -2.81
C GLU A 68 13.77 -11.51 -3.38
N GLU A 69 13.78 -12.56 -2.56
CA GLU A 69 13.15 -13.84 -2.88
C GLU A 69 11.73 -13.88 -2.30
N GLN A 70 10.74 -13.78 -3.19
CA GLN A 70 9.34 -13.94 -2.84
C GLN A 70 8.79 -15.25 -3.42
N PRO A 71 8.12 -16.09 -2.60
CA PRO A 71 7.58 -17.36 -3.06
C PRO A 71 6.40 -17.18 -4.01
N ASP A 72 5.59 -16.14 -3.81
CA ASP A 72 4.36 -15.91 -4.57
C ASP A 72 4.62 -15.00 -5.79
N HIS A 73 4.42 -15.53 -7.00
CA HIS A 73 4.60 -14.76 -8.24
C HIS A 73 3.69 -13.52 -8.32
N ALA A 74 2.50 -13.57 -7.73
CA ALA A 74 1.53 -12.47 -7.73
C ALA A 74 2.00 -11.23 -6.95
N SER A 75 2.91 -11.40 -5.98
CA SER A 75 3.50 -10.30 -5.21
C SER A 75 4.93 -9.95 -5.65
N ARG A 76 5.46 -10.55 -6.71
CA ARG A 76 6.87 -10.36 -7.12
C ARG A 76 7.26 -8.88 -7.17
N GLY A 77 8.12 -8.47 -6.25
CA GLY A 77 8.60 -7.10 -6.12
C GLY A 77 7.58 -6.09 -5.55
N ARG A 78 6.34 -6.47 -5.28
CA ARG A 78 5.29 -5.62 -4.71
C ARG A 78 5.21 -5.82 -3.20
N CYS A 79 5.17 -4.73 -2.44
CA CYS A 79 4.92 -4.80 -1.01
C CYS A 79 3.46 -5.17 -0.71
N LEU A 80 3.16 -5.54 0.54
CA LEU A 80 1.81 -5.91 0.94
C LEU A 80 0.75 -4.92 0.43
N PRO A 81 0.77 -3.61 0.79
CA PRO A 81 -0.28 -2.68 0.37
C PRO A 81 -0.39 -2.56 -1.15
N ASP A 82 0.74 -2.40 -1.85
CA ASP A 82 0.71 -2.26 -3.30
C ASP A 82 0.20 -3.54 -3.95
N SER A 83 0.49 -4.73 -3.41
CA SER A 83 -0.01 -6.02 -3.91
C SER A 83 -1.53 -6.21 -3.78
N LEU A 84 -2.19 -5.45 -2.90
CA LEU A 84 -3.65 -5.46 -2.75
C LEU A 84 -4.35 -4.66 -3.85
N ILE A 85 -3.64 -3.80 -4.57
CA ILE A 85 -4.21 -3.04 -5.69
C ILE A 85 -4.39 -4.01 -6.87
N ARG A 86 -5.66 -4.30 -7.18
CA ARG A 86 -6.05 -5.20 -8.26
C ARG A 86 -6.29 -4.46 -9.57
N ARG A 87 -6.82 -3.24 -9.50
CA ARG A 87 -7.07 -2.38 -10.67
C ARG A 87 -6.58 -0.96 -10.41
N GLU A 88 -5.79 -0.44 -11.34
CA GLU A 88 -5.33 0.95 -11.40
C GLU A 88 -6.07 1.69 -12.53
N PRO A 89 -6.16 3.03 -12.49
CA PRO A 89 -6.64 3.82 -13.61
C PRO A 89 -5.80 3.60 -14.88
N ALA A 90 -6.39 3.84 -16.04
CA ALA A 90 -5.68 3.82 -17.32
C ALA A 90 -4.55 4.86 -17.34
N ALA A 91 -3.50 4.59 -18.11
CA ALA A 91 -2.29 5.43 -18.14
C ALA A 91 -2.53 6.83 -18.73
N ASP A 92 -3.56 6.98 -19.57
CA ASP A 92 -3.98 8.22 -20.22
C ASP A 92 -4.94 9.07 -19.37
N ASP A 93 -5.50 8.53 -18.28
CA ASP A 93 -6.34 9.25 -17.31
C ASP A 93 -5.47 9.99 -16.29
N THR A 94 -4.82 11.07 -16.73
CA THR A 94 -3.84 11.85 -15.93
C THR A 94 -4.40 12.32 -14.58
N ILE A 95 -5.66 12.76 -14.54
CA ILE A 95 -6.32 13.20 -13.30
C ILE A 95 -6.49 12.02 -12.33
N ALA A 96 -6.93 10.86 -12.81
CA ALA A 96 -7.04 9.68 -11.97
C ALA A 96 -5.67 9.16 -11.51
N ARG A 97 -4.64 9.29 -12.36
CA ARG A 97 -3.26 8.91 -12.01
C ARG A 97 -2.67 9.78 -10.92
N GLU A 98 -2.93 11.09 -10.92
CA GLU A 98 -2.50 11.98 -9.84
C GLU A 98 -3.12 11.57 -8.49
N LYS A 99 -4.44 11.30 -8.47
CA LYS A 99 -5.11 10.83 -7.27
C LYS A 99 -4.67 9.43 -6.82
N LEU A 100 -4.17 8.60 -7.74
CA LEU A 100 -3.68 7.27 -7.41
C LEU A 100 -2.47 7.36 -6.47
N VAL A 101 -1.62 8.37 -6.62
CA VAL A 101 -0.45 8.58 -5.74
C VAL A 101 -0.89 8.82 -4.30
N SER A 102 -1.82 9.75 -4.05
CA SER A 102 -2.32 10.01 -2.70
C SER A 102 -3.09 8.81 -2.13
N THR A 103 -3.89 8.14 -2.95
CA THR A 103 -4.63 6.94 -2.53
C THR A 103 -3.71 5.79 -2.15
N ALA A 104 -2.59 5.61 -2.87
CA ALA A 104 -1.59 4.61 -2.54
C ALA A 104 -0.86 4.93 -1.22
N VAL A 105 -0.64 6.20 -0.90
CA VAL A 105 -0.14 6.62 0.43
C VAL A 105 -1.12 6.23 1.52
N ASP A 106 -2.41 6.54 1.36
CA ASP A 106 -3.44 6.19 2.35
C ASP A 106 -3.59 4.67 2.51
N LEU A 107 -3.49 3.90 1.43
CA LEU A 107 -3.49 2.44 1.48
C LEU A 107 -2.30 1.89 2.29
N ARG A 108 -1.10 2.47 2.13
CA ARG A 108 0.08 2.08 2.92
C ARG A 108 -0.10 2.40 4.40
N ARG A 109 -0.71 3.54 4.73
CA ARG A 109 -1.04 3.92 6.11
C ARG A 109 -2.05 2.95 6.73
N LEU A 110 -3.10 2.60 5.99
CA LEU A 110 -4.08 1.60 6.40
C LEU A 110 -3.40 0.25 6.65
N ALA A 111 -2.62 -0.24 5.68
CA ALA A 111 -1.91 -1.51 5.82
C ALA A 111 -0.96 -1.51 7.02
N PHE A 112 -0.22 -0.41 7.24
CA PHE A 112 0.60 -0.24 8.44
C PHE A 112 -0.22 -0.39 9.73
N GLN A 113 -1.36 0.31 9.83
CA GLN A 113 -2.20 0.26 11.02
C GLN A 113 -2.77 -1.15 11.27
N LEU A 114 -3.19 -1.85 10.21
CA LEU A 114 -3.66 -3.22 10.32
C LEU A 114 -2.56 -4.16 10.83
N LEU A 115 -1.34 -4.03 10.29
CA LEU A 115 -0.18 -4.79 10.76
C LEU A 115 0.20 -4.47 12.21
N ASP A 116 0.18 -3.19 12.59
CA ASP A 116 0.50 -2.72 13.96
C ASP A 116 -0.52 -3.23 14.99
N LEU A 117 -1.79 -3.35 14.60
CA LEU A 117 -2.86 -3.93 15.41
C LEU A 117 -2.85 -5.47 15.42
N GLY A 118 -1.97 -6.11 14.64
CA GLY A 118 -1.94 -7.57 14.49
C GLY A 118 -3.18 -8.14 13.78
N LEU A 119 -3.89 -7.32 13.01
CA LEU A 119 -5.05 -7.77 12.25
C LEU A 119 -4.60 -8.51 10.97
N PRO A 120 -5.25 -9.64 10.63
CA PRO A 120 -4.89 -10.40 9.45
C PRO A 120 -5.20 -9.60 8.17
N VAL A 121 -4.21 -9.51 7.28
CA VAL A 121 -4.34 -8.91 5.95
C VAL A 121 -4.05 -9.99 4.92
N GLU A 122 -5.08 -10.75 4.53
CA GLU A 122 -4.94 -11.81 3.53
C GLU A 122 -5.22 -11.26 2.13
N PRO A 123 -4.25 -11.27 1.19
CA PRO A 123 -4.45 -10.77 -0.16
C PRO A 123 -5.40 -11.65 -1.00
N PHE A 124 -6.15 -11.01 -1.89
CA PHE A 124 -7.08 -11.69 -2.81
C PHE A 124 -6.44 -12.73 -3.74
N TRP A 125 -5.13 -12.66 -3.97
CA TRP A 125 -4.41 -13.61 -4.82
C TRP A 125 -3.90 -14.84 -4.04
N ARG A 126 -3.99 -14.84 -2.70
CA ARG A 126 -3.63 -15.99 -1.86
C ARG A 126 -4.85 -16.75 -1.36
N ALA A 127 -5.96 -16.06 -1.10
CA ALA A 127 -7.19 -16.68 -0.60
C ALA A 127 -8.43 -16.17 -1.35
N ASP A 128 -9.38 -17.06 -1.57
CA ASP A 128 -10.71 -16.66 -2.06
C ASP A 128 -11.38 -15.72 -1.04
N GLY A 129 -11.96 -14.63 -1.54
CA GLY A 129 -12.50 -13.55 -0.72
C GLY A 129 -11.46 -12.71 0.03
N GLY A 130 -10.17 -12.85 -0.26
CA GLY A 130 -9.11 -12.01 0.29
C GLY A 130 -9.24 -10.52 -0.09
N LEU A 131 -8.53 -9.67 0.63
CA LEU A 131 -8.61 -8.22 0.51
C LEU A 131 -8.02 -7.75 -0.83
N ALA A 132 -8.79 -6.91 -1.53
CA ALA A 132 -8.40 -6.25 -2.78
C ALA A 132 -8.90 -4.81 -2.80
N PHE A 133 -8.18 -3.95 -3.52
CA PHE A 133 -8.55 -2.57 -3.79
C PHE A 133 -8.62 -2.37 -5.30
N ASP A 134 -9.81 -2.00 -5.80
CA ASP A 134 -9.96 -1.43 -7.13
C ASP A 134 -9.96 0.10 -7.01
N LEU A 135 -8.96 0.74 -7.60
CA LEU A 135 -8.77 2.19 -7.55
C LEU A 135 -9.22 2.81 -8.87
N LEU A 136 -10.54 2.77 -9.12
CA LEU A 136 -11.14 3.20 -10.40
C LEU A 136 -11.57 4.67 -10.35
N SER A 137 -11.43 5.35 -11.49
CA SER A 137 -11.97 6.70 -11.70
C SER A 137 -13.45 6.61 -12.09
N SER A 138 -14.29 7.49 -11.53
CA SER A 138 -15.72 7.55 -11.85
C SER A 138 -16.02 8.13 -13.23
N TYR A 139 -15.00 8.61 -13.96
CA TYR A 139 -15.16 9.27 -15.26
C TYR A 139 -15.10 8.29 -16.43
N SER A 140 -14.25 7.26 -16.35
CA SER A 140 -13.95 6.37 -17.47
C SER A 140 -14.74 5.06 -17.47
N ALA A 141 -15.45 4.72 -16.40
CA ALA A 141 -16.11 3.42 -16.29
C ALA A 141 -17.52 3.35 -16.91
N GLY A 142 -18.28 4.45 -16.98
CA GLY A 142 -19.72 4.39 -17.34
C GLY A 142 -20.60 3.53 -16.39
N GLU A 143 -19.99 2.74 -15.51
CA GLU A 143 -20.61 1.89 -14.52
C GLU A 143 -20.87 2.66 -13.23
N LYS A 144 -22.12 2.60 -12.77
CA LYS A 144 -22.49 2.98 -11.40
C LYS A 144 -21.79 2.02 -10.44
N VAL A 145 -20.66 2.45 -9.91
CA VAL A 145 -20.04 1.83 -8.74
C VAL A 145 -20.95 2.08 -7.54
N VAL A 146 -21.70 1.06 -7.13
CA VAL A 146 -22.54 1.10 -5.92
C VAL A 146 -21.61 1.04 -4.71
N SER A 147 -21.75 2.01 -3.79
CA SER A 147 -20.97 2.07 -2.56
C SER A 147 -21.84 1.64 -1.39
N GLY A 148 -21.28 0.86 -0.48
CA GLY A 148 -21.94 0.38 0.73
C GLY A 148 -22.12 1.44 1.82
N HIS A 149 -21.81 2.72 1.60
CA HIS A 149 -22.16 3.82 2.50
C HIS A 149 -22.42 5.08 1.66
N GLU A 150 -23.67 5.51 1.65
CA GLU A 150 -24.11 6.74 1.00
C GLU A 150 -23.51 7.97 1.72
N ARG A 151 -22.69 8.75 1.00
CA ARG A 151 -22.79 10.21 0.95
C ARG A 151 -21.87 10.82 -0.11
N THR A 152 -22.39 11.88 -0.68
CA THR A 152 -21.97 12.57 -1.90
C THR A 152 -20.65 13.30 -1.75
N SER A 153 -19.69 12.97 -2.61
CA SER A 153 -18.59 13.85 -3.01
C SER A 153 -18.21 13.52 -4.45
N ARG A 154 -18.43 14.48 -5.34
CA ARG A 154 -17.96 14.44 -6.73
C ARG A 154 -16.44 14.55 -6.64
N ASN A 155 -15.72 13.67 -7.33
CA ASN A 155 -14.26 13.68 -7.51
C ASN A 155 -13.36 12.85 -6.56
N ALA A 156 -13.83 11.75 -5.97
CA ALA A 156 -12.97 10.82 -5.23
C ALA A 156 -12.66 9.54 -6.04
N LEU A 157 -11.40 9.09 -6.04
CA LEU A 157 -11.09 7.67 -6.29
C LEU A 157 -11.76 6.88 -5.16
N ARG A 158 -12.58 5.90 -5.52
CA ARG A 158 -13.36 5.13 -4.54
C ARG A 158 -12.76 3.73 -4.41
N THR A 159 -12.40 3.37 -3.18
CA THR A 159 -12.01 2.01 -2.82
C THR A 159 -13.22 1.09 -2.86
N ILE A 160 -13.22 0.10 -3.74
CA ILE A 160 -14.21 -0.97 -3.75
C ILE A 160 -13.55 -2.25 -3.23
N CYS A 161 -13.96 -2.71 -2.05
CA CYS A 161 -13.68 -4.07 -1.60
C CYS A 161 -14.75 -4.99 -2.21
N THR A 162 -14.39 -5.82 -3.19
CA THR A 162 -15.30 -6.81 -3.77
C THR A 162 -14.82 -8.22 -3.46
N SER A 163 -15.64 -8.96 -2.72
CA SER A 163 -15.53 -10.42 -2.58
C SER A 163 -16.33 -11.09 -3.71
N PRO A 164 -15.85 -12.19 -4.33
CA PRO A 164 -16.46 -12.75 -5.53
C PRO A 164 -17.69 -13.63 -5.28
N THR A 165 -18.11 -13.84 -4.03
CA THR A 165 -19.17 -14.81 -3.69
C THR A 165 -20.32 -14.20 -2.87
N ARG A 166 -21.47 -14.08 -3.54
CA ARG A 166 -22.85 -13.89 -3.04
C ARG A 166 -23.20 -12.54 -2.40
N SER A 167 -24.21 -11.93 -3.02
CA SER A 167 -25.14 -10.96 -2.48
C SER A 167 -25.71 -11.39 -1.11
N ILE A 168 -25.18 -10.82 -0.03
CA ILE A 168 -25.83 -10.82 1.29
C ILE A 168 -25.70 -9.39 1.87
N PRO A 169 -26.80 -8.75 2.29
CA PRO A 169 -26.76 -7.41 2.89
C PRO A 169 -26.06 -7.47 4.24
N CYS A 170 -25.04 -6.63 4.43
CA CYS A 170 -24.37 -6.43 5.71
C CYS A 170 -25.26 -5.59 6.62
N ALA A 171 -26.21 -6.23 7.30
CA ALA A 171 -26.96 -5.67 8.40
C ALA A 171 -27.30 -6.77 9.41
N ARG A 172 -27.00 -6.49 10.69
CA ARG A 172 -27.15 -7.30 11.91
C ARG A 172 -25.99 -8.24 12.22
N LEU A 173 -25.18 -7.81 13.18
CA LEU A 173 -24.98 -8.48 14.47
C LEU A 173 -24.17 -7.54 15.39
N GLY A 174 -24.77 -7.18 16.52
CA GLY A 174 -24.16 -6.39 17.61
C GLY A 174 -24.61 -4.95 17.68
#